data_AF-A0A1Q3LUA5-F1
#
_entry.id   AF-A0A1Q3LUA5-F1
#
_cell.length_a   1.000
_cell.length_b   1.000
_cell.length_c   1.000
_cell.angle_alpha   90.00
_cell.angle_beta   90.00
_cell.angle_gamma   90.00
#
_symmetry.space_group_name_H-M   'P 1'
#
loop_
_entity.id
_entity.type
_entity.pdbx_description
1 polymer ?
#
loop_
_entity_poly.entity_id
_entity_poly.type
_entity_poly.pdbx_seq_one_letter_code
_entity_poly.pdbx_strand_id
1 'polypeptide(L)'
;MSLKSIQKAVDDFKKLIETSIIEKGEKGKEAMIRSSRPILNIHEAVKVELVEAGINEDLIFPPLNSRTPELKLAGSRKQKNQDVCVVSNIDKAEEILEEGLLQDVVDGYGEKFTERTISINIRSQISSIQKNFDTLYERTTSEAINLHDRCPKMVLGEVYMIAVPEYDDKEVKNNEIVFKKPNQATVLKYIKSFQAINNRKGIEKNFYKYEKVCLLIVDFSQTPAKLYNTSDELKEAGLIPEDSIIDISELSWEKFVSDLLAVYKNRFASTDIES
;
A
#
# COMPACT_ATOMS: atom_id res chain seq x y z
N MET A 1 -11.91 14.82 -15.96
CA MET A 1 -10.52 14.57 -15.53
C MET A 1 -10.28 13.08 -15.73
N SER A 2 -9.26 12.67 -16.50
CA SER A 2 -8.98 11.24 -16.72
C SER A 2 -8.75 10.57 -15.36
N LEU A 3 -9.64 9.69 -14.95
CA LEU A 3 -9.48 8.84 -13.76
C LEU A 3 -8.09 8.19 -13.85
N LYS A 4 -7.26 8.39 -12.83
CA LYS A 4 -5.88 7.89 -12.82
C LYS A 4 -5.92 6.38 -12.61
N SER A 5 -5.91 5.62 -13.70
CA SER A 5 -5.69 4.18 -13.62
C SER A 5 -4.35 3.89 -12.94
N ILE A 6 -4.22 2.71 -12.34
CA ILE A 6 -2.96 2.31 -11.70
C ILE A 6 -1.78 2.35 -12.67
N GLN A 7 -2.00 2.01 -13.94
CA GLN A 7 -0.99 2.10 -14.99
C GLN A 7 -0.50 3.54 -15.16
N LYS A 8 -1.41 4.50 -15.28
CA LYS A 8 -1.06 5.92 -15.37
C LYS A 8 -0.30 6.40 -14.13
N ALA A 9 -0.71 5.95 -12.95
CA ALA A 9 -0.04 6.30 -11.71
C ALA A 9 1.41 5.80 -11.66
N VAL A 10 1.65 4.58 -12.13
CA VAL A 10 2.98 3.96 -12.23
C VAL A 10 3.84 4.66 -13.29
N ASP A 11 3.28 5.05 -14.43
CA ASP A 11 3.99 5.81 -15.47
C ASP A 11 4.38 7.22 -14.99
N ASP A 12 3.47 7.91 -14.28
CA ASP A 12 3.75 9.21 -13.68
C ASP A 12 4.80 9.08 -12.55
N PHE A 13 4.79 7.98 -11.79
CA PHE A 13 5.83 7.64 -10.82
C PHE A 13 7.19 7.50 -11.51
N LYS A 14 7.28 6.66 -12.56
CA LYS A 14 8.50 6.43 -13.35
C LYS A 14 9.08 7.75 -13.83
N LYS A 15 8.25 8.58 -14.48
CA LYS A 15 8.66 9.86 -15.05
C LYS A 15 9.29 10.78 -14.00
N LEU A 16 8.73 10.86 -12.79
CA LEU A 16 9.26 11.69 -11.72
C LEU A 16 10.65 11.21 -11.28
N ILE A 17 10.83 9.90 -11.12
CA ILE A 17 12.11 9.30 -10.71
C ILE A 17 13.17 9.52 -11.80
N GLU A 18 12.87 9.15 -13.04
CA GLU A 18 13.83 9.23 -14.15
C GLU A 18 14.24 10.66 -14.46
N THR A 19 13.29 11.61 -14.45
CA THR A 19 13.61 13.04 -14.60
C THR A 19 14.58 13.49 -13.50
N SER A 20 14.34 13.08 -12.25
CA SER A 20 15.22 13.45 -11.14
C SER A 20 16.62 12.84 -11.24
N ILE A 21 16.74 11.62 -11.79
CA ILE A 21 18.02 10.96 -12.05
C ILE A 21 18.78 11.72 -13.15
N ILE A 22 18.13 12.06 -14.26
CA ILE A 22 18.77 12.78 -15.37
C ILE A 22 19.28 14.16 -14.91
N GLU A 23 18.49 14.87 -14.10
CA GLU A 23 18.84 16.23 -13.66
C GLU A 23 19.94 16.27 -12.59
N LYS A 24 19.91 15.33 -11.62
CA LYS A 24 20.71 15.42 -10.37
C LYS A 24 21.23 14.07 -9.86
N GLY A 25 21.15 13.02 -10.66
CA GLY A 25 21.66 11.69 -10.35
C GLY A 25 21.08 11.12 -9.06
N GLU A 26 21.94 10.47 -8.27
CA GLU A 26 21.58 9.88 -6.98
C GLU A 26 20.91 10.87 -6.03
N LYS A 27 21.44 12.10 -5.94
CA LYS A 27 20.85 13.15 -5.08
C LYS A 27 19.45 13.55 -5.55
N GLY A 28 19.24 13.58 -6.86
CA GLY A 28 17.93 13.84 -7.47
C GLY A 28 16.93 12.73 -7.13
N LYS A 29 17.31 11.48 -7.36
CA LYS A 29 16.52 10.29 -7.01
C LYS A 29 16.11 10.31 -5.53
N GLU A 30 17.07 10.49 -4.63
CA GLU A 30 16.80 10.50 -3.19
C GLU A 30 15.87 11.64 -2.78
N ALA A 31 16.11 12.87 -3.27
CA ALA A 31 15.25 14.00 -3.00
C ALA A 31 13.82 13.78 -3.51
N MET A 32 13.67 13.17 -4.69
CA MET A 32 12.37 12.86 -5.26
C MET A 32 11.61 11.83 -4.43
N ILE A 33 12.27 10.75 -3.98
CA ILE A 33 11.67 9.75 -3.08
C ILE A 33 11.23 10.41 -1.77
N ARG A 34 12.11 11.20 -1.13
CA ARG A 34 11.83 11.88 0.15
C ARG A 34 10.71 12.92 0.06
N SER A 35 10.40 13.41 -1.14
CA SER A 35 9.32 14.37 -1.35
C SER A 35 7.91 13.76 -1.30
N SER A 36 7.82 12.42 -1.28
CA SER A 36 6.59 11.64 -1.40
C SER A 36 5.78 11.89 -2.68
N ARG A 37 6.25 12.76 -3.60
CA ARG A 37 5.55 13.05 -4.85
C ARG A 37 5.29 11.81 -5.71
N PRO A 38 6.24 10.86 -5.85
CA PRO A 38 5.99 9.66 -6.65
C PRO A 38 4.89 8.78 -6.05
N ILE A 39 4.99 8.47 -4.75
CA ILE A 39 4.07 7.53 -4.09
C ILE A 39 2.63 8.05 -4.08
N LEU A 40 2.43 9.37 -4.04
CA LEU A 40 1.10 9.98 -4.12
C LEU A 40 0.35 9.66 -5.41
N ASN A 41 1.01 9.29 -6.51
CA ASN A 41 0.30 8.80 -7.68
C ASN A 41 -0.45 7.49 -7.36
N ILE A 42 0.15 6.61 -6.56
CA ILE A 42 -0.49 5.37 -6.11
C ILE A 42 -1.61 5.67 -5.12
N HIS A 43 -1.44 6.65 -4.22
CA HIS A 43 -2.53 7.11 -3.35
C HIS A 43 -3.74 7.57 -4.17
N GLU A 44 -3.53 8.39 -5.19
CA GLU A 44 -4.64 8.84 -6.05
C GLU A 44 -5.28 7.68 -6.81
N ALA A 45 -4.51 6.69 -7.29
CA ALA A 45 -5.09 5.51 -7.94
C ALA A 45 -6.00 4.72 -6.99
N VAL A 46 -5.59 4.51 -5.73
CA VAL A 46 -6.43 3.85 -4.72
C VAL A 46 -7.72 4.64 -4.46
N LYS A 47 -7.61 5.96 -4.29
CA LYS A 47 -8.77 6.83 -4.03
C LYS A 47 -9.76 6.82 -5.21
N VAL A 48 -9.24 6.86 -6.44
CA VAL A 48 -10.03 6.76 -7.67
C VAL A 48 -10.77 5.42 -7.74
N GLU A 49 -10.06 4.31 -7.50
CA GLU A 49 -10.64 2.96 -7.53
C GLU A 49 -11.75 2.80 -6.48
N LEU A 50 -11.60 3.40 -5.29
CA LEU A 50 -12.64 3.42 -4.25
C LEU A 50 -13.90 4.17 -4.72
N VAL A 51 -13.75 5.34 -5.35
CA VAL A 51 -14.87 6.10 -5.91
C VAL A 51 -15.55 5.33 -7.05
N GLU A 52 -14.77 4.73 -7.94
CA GLU A 52 -15.28 3.88 -9.02
C GLU A 52 -16.03 2.64 -8.49
N ALA A 53 -15.62 2.12 -7.33
CA ALA A 53 -16.32 1.06 -6.63
C ALA A 53 -17.58 1.50 -5.85
N GLY A 54 -17.96 2.79 -5.95
CA GLY A 54 -19.18 3.35 -5.37
C GLY A 54 -19.06 3.91 -3.96
N ILE A 55 -17.84 4.09 -3.45
CA ILE A 55 -17.62 4.79 -2.16
C ILE A 55 -17.83 6.29 -2.35
N ASN A 56 -18.54 6.91 -1.41
CA ASN A 56 -18.69 8.37 -1.40
C ASN A 56 -17.33 9.04 -1.17
N GLU A 57 -16.96 9.95 -2.08
CA GLU A 57 -15.72 10.73 -2.04
C GLU A 57 -15.53 11.51 -0.71
N ASP A 58 -16.62 11.98 -0.10
CA ASP A 58 -16.58 12.72 1.17
C ASP A 58 -16.17 11.84 2.36
N LEU A 59 -16.22 10.51 2.21
CA LEU A 59 -15.78 9.54 3.21
C LEU A 59 -14.32 9.10 3.01
N ILE A 60 -13.65 9.57 1.95
CA ILE A 60 -12.28 9.20 1.62
C ILE A 60 -11.31 10.26 2.16
N PHE A 61 -10.38 9.83 2.99
CA PHE A 61 -9.36 10.69 3.61
C PHE A 61 -7.94 10.20 3.30
N PRO A 62 -7.01 11.07 2.85
CA PRO A 62 -7.27 12.45 2.45
C PRO A 62 -8.18 12.52 1.20
N PRO A 63 -8.90 13.64 0.98
CA PRO A 63 -9.78 13.79 -0.17
C PRO A 63 -9.06 13.56 -1.51
N LEU A 64 -9.80 13.21 -2.56
CA LEU A 64 -9.22 13.09 -3.90
C LEU A 64 -8.47 14.36 -4.29
N ASN A 65 -7.33 14.20 -4.97
CA ASN A 65 -6.41 15.28 -5.34
C ASN A 65 -5.82 16.09 -4.17
N SER A 66 -6.06 15.68 -2.92
CA SER A 66 -5.48 16.26 -1.72
C SER A 66 -4.54 15.28 -1.01
N ARG A 67 -3.56 15.85 -0.29
CA ARG A 67 -2.66 15.13 0.61
C ARG A 67 -3.12 15.19 2.07
N THR A 68 -4.04 16.09 2.40
CA THR A 68 -4.46 16.37 3.77
C THR A 68 -5.96 16.65 3.84
N PRO A 69 -6.59 16.41 5.01
CA PRO A 69 -6.02 15.79 6.19
C PRO A 69 -5.92 14.26 6.08
N GLU A 70 -4.84 13.67 6.56
CA GLU A 70 -4.78 12.24 6.90
C GLU A 70 -5.44 12.03 8.27
N LEU A 71 -5.93 10.81 8.53
CA LEU A 71 -6.55 10.47 9.81
C LEU A 71 -5.54 9.84 10.75
N LYS A 72 -5.38 10.41 11.95
CA LYS A 72 -4.49 9.90 12.99
C LYS A 72 -5.21 8.87 13.87
N LEU A 73 -5.32 7.64 13.37
CA LEU A 73 -6.00 6.57 14.11
C LEU A 73 -5.14 6.06 15.26
N ALA A 74 -5.78 5.80 16.40
CA ALA A 74 -5.15 5.16 17.55
C ALA A 74 -5.23 3.63 17.45
N GLY A 75 -4.09 2.94 17.58
CA GLY A 75 -4.05 1.49 17.79
C GLY A 75 -3.64 1.15 19.23
N SER A 76 -3.31 -0.10 19.53
CA SER A 76 -2.97 -0.54 20.90
C SER A 76 -1.60 -0.05 21.38
N ARG A 77 -0.68 0.29 20.47
CA ARG A 77 0.72 0.66 20.79
C ARG A 77 1.07 2.09 20.39
N LYS A 78 0.46 2.62 19.34
CA LYS A 78 0.75 3.96 18.80
C LYS A 78 -0.44 4.55 18.06
N GLN A 79 -0.49 5.89 18.04
CA GLN A 79 -1.29 6.65 17.09
C GLN A 79 -0.46 6.91 15.82
N LYS A 80 -1.06 6.79 14.64
CA LYS A 80 -0.38 7.05 13.36
C LYS A 80 -1.36 7.63 12.35
N ASN A 81 -0.89 8.61 11.58
CA ASN A 81 -1.58 9.01 10.36
C ASN A 81 -1.61 7.85 9.37
N GLN A 82 -2.79 7.56 8.85
CA GLN A 82 -3.00 6.52 7.85
C GLN A 82 -2.98 7.13 6.45
N ASP A 83 -2.47 6.35 5.49
CA ASP A 83 -2.17 6.83 4.13
C ASP A 83 -3.45 7.13 3.33
N VAL A 84 -4.41 6.18 3.33
CA VAL A 84 -5.77 6.35 2.80
C VAL A 84 -6.76 5.68 3.75
N CYS A 85 -7.85 6.35 4.08
CA CYS A 85 -8.94 5.85 4.90
C CYS A 85 -10.29 6.01 4.19
N VAL A 86 -11.20 5.07 4.45
CA VAL A 86 -12.64 5.24 4.20
C VAL A 86 -13.33 5.21 5.55
N VAL A 87 -13.91 6.33 5.95
CA VAL A 87 -14.60 6.45 7.25
C VAL A 87 -16.04 6.02 7.15
N SER A 88 -16.59 5.54 8.26
CA SER A 88 -18.02 5.29 8.38
C SER A 88 -18.81 6.55 8.74
N ASN A 89 -20.09 6.59 8.38
CA ASN A 89 -21.07 7.64 8.74
C ASN A 89 -21.47 7.69 10.23
N ILE A 90 -20.70 7.06 11.12
CA ILE A 90 -21.00 7.06 12.56
C ILE A 90 -20.34 8.27 13.24
N ASP A 91 -20.94 8.71 14.34
CA ASP A 91 -20.36 9.78 15.16
C ASP A 91 -19.05 9.35 15.82
N LYS A 92 -18.11 10.28 15.87
CA LYS A 92 -16.88 10.17 16.65
C LYS A 92 -17.24 10.28 18.14
N ALA A 93 -16.57 9.49 18.96
CA ALA A 93 -16.71 9.55 20.41
C ALA A 93 -15.31 9.64 21.01
N GLU A 94 -14.89 10.86 21.35
CA GLU A 94 -13.58 11.07 21.97
C GLU A 94 -13.45 10.26 23.27
N GLU A 95 -12.31 9.62 23.45
CA GLU A 95 -12.01 8.86 24.66
C GLU A 95 -10.55 9.03 25.09
N ILE A 96 -10.28 8.75 26.37
CA ILE A 96 -8.94 8.65 26.91
C ILE A 96 -8.59 7.18 26.96
N LEU A 97 -7.46 6.80 26.37
CA LEU A 97 -7.00 5.42 26.38
C LEU A 97 -6.53 5.05 27.79
N GLU A 98 -7.08 3.97 28.34
CA GLU A 98 -6.88 3.60 29.76
C GLU A 98 -5.70 2.63 29.98
N GLU A 99 -5.21 1.96 28.94
CA GLU A 99 -4.22 0.89 29.05
C GLU A 99 -3.11 0.97 28.00
N GLY A 100 -2.00 0.27 28.26
CA GLY A 100 -0.90 0.08 27.32
C GLY A 100 0.02 1.30 27.17
N LEU A 101 0.73 1.37 26.05
CA LEU A 101 1.70 2.44 25.76
C LEU A 101 1.06 3.81 25.51
N LEU A 102 -0.26 3.83 25.33
CA LEU A 102 -1.04 5.03 25.05
C LEU A 102 -1.92 5.44 26.22
N GLN A 103 -1.68 4.93 27.42
CA GLN A 103 -2.38 5.37 28.62
C GLN A 103 -2.35 6.91 28.73
N ASP A 104 -3.48 7.51 29.08
CA ASP A 104 -3.71 8.96 29.19
C ASP A 104 -3.63 9.75 27.88
N VAL A 105 -3.54 9.07 26.72
CA VAL A 105 -3.59 9.70 25.40
C VAL A 105 -5.04 9.81 24.93
N VAL A 106 -5.41 10.99 24.43
CA VAL A 106 -6.72 11.24 23.82
C VAL A 106 -6.80 10.63 22.42
N ASP A 107 -7.79 9.77 22.19
CA ASP A 107 -8.25 9.40 20.86
C ASP A 107 -9.46 10.26 20.47
N GLY A 108 -9.26 11.20 19.54
CA GLY A 108 -10.31 12.11 19.06
C GLY A 108 -11.39 11.45 18.19
N TYR A 109 -11.25 10.15 17.86
CA TYR A 109 -12.22 9.42 17.06
C TYR A 109 -13.03 8.40 17.88
N GLY A 110 -12.37 7.73 18.82
CA GLY A 110 -12.92 6.61 19.59
C GLY A 110 -12.78 5.27 18.89
N GLU A 111 -12.78 4.19 19.68
CA GLU A 111 -12.61 2.82 19.20
C GLU A 111 -13.65 2.43 18.14
N LYS A 112 -14.93 2.74 18.38
CA LYS A 112 -16.03 2.35 17.47
C LYS A 112 -15.89 2.98 16.07
N PHE A 113 -15.49 4.26 16.02
CA PHE A 113 -15.24 4.96 14.74
C PHE A 113 -14.00 4.38 14.05
N THR A 114 -12.94 4.16 14.82
CA THR A 114 -11.68 3.59 14.32
C THR A 114 -11.90 2.19 13.74
N GLU A 115 -12.62 1.32 14.44
CA GLU A 115 -12.90 -0.06 14.02
C GLU A 115 -13.72 -0.12 12.72
N ARG A 116 -14.61 0.86 12.50
CA ARG A 116 -15.42 0.95 11.28
C ARG A 116 -14.76 1.76 10.16
N THR A 117 -13.53 2.23 10.35
CA THR A 117 -12.76 2.89 9.30
C THR A 117 -11.93 1.84 8.54
N ILE A 118 -12.04 1.81 7.22
CA ILE A 118 -11.10 1.06 6.38
C ILE A 118 -9.80 1.85 6.33
N SER A 119 -8.66 1.22 6.56
CA SER A 119 -7.35 1.86 6.41
C SER A 119 -6.49 1.10 5.39
N ILE A 120 -6.01 1.81 4.38
CA ILE A 120 -5.18 1.28 3.30
C ILE A 120 -3.81 1.94 3.39
N ASN A 121 -2.80 1.14 3.75
CA ASN A 121 -1.41 1.57 3.75
C ASN A 121 -0.81 1.45 2.35
N ILE A 122 0.06 2.39 1.98
CA ILE A 122 0.65 2.48 0.65
C ILE A 122 2.15 2.66 0.77
N ARG A 123 2.90 1.71 0.21
CA ARG A 123 4.36 1.68 0.29
C ARG A 123 4.98 1.41 -1.07
N SER A 124 6.22 1.87 -1.24
CA SER A 124 7.02 1.50 -2.40
C SER A 124 8.47 1.28 -2.02
N GLN A 125 9.12 0.36 -2.73
CA GLN A 125 10.54 0.08 -2.60
C GLN A 125 11.17 -0.01 -3.99
N ILE A 126 11.85 1.06 -4.39
CA ILE A 126 12.41 1.21 -5.75
C ILE A 126 13.93 1.07 -5.81
N SER A 127 14.59 0.90 -4.67
CA SER A 127 16.04 0.72 -4.54
C SER A 127 16.36 0.01 -3.24
N SER A 128 17.39 -0.84 -3.23
CA SER A 128 17.75 -1.70 -2.10
C SER A 128 16.63 -2.65 -1.67
N ILE A 129 15.95 -3.29 -2.64
CA ILE A 129 14.82 -4.19 -2.38
C ILE A 129 15.23 -5.33 -1.44
N GLN A 130 16.33 -6.02 -1.75
CA GLN A 130 16.81 -7.14 -0.93
C GLN A 130 17.27 -6.71 0.48
N LYS A 131 17.99 -5.58 0.60
CA LYS A 131 18.62 -5.14 1.86
C LYS A 131 17.59 -4.68 2.90
N ASN A 132 16.52 -4.05 2.45
CA ASN A 132 15.52 -3.45 3.34
C ASN A 132 14.31 -4.35 3.57
N PHE A 133 14.28 -5.56 2.99
CA PHE A 133 13.11 -6.43 3.03
C PHE A 133 12.66 -6.71 4.46
N ASP A 134 13.53 -7.24 5.33
CA ASP A 134 13.12 -7.71 6.66
C ASP A 134 12.55 -6.55 7.50
N THR A 135 13.24 -5.40 7.52
CA THR A 135 12.78 -4.18 8.20
C THR A 135 11.43 -3.67 7.69
N LEU A 136 11.21 -3.65 6.38
CA LEU A 136 9.96 -3.13 5.80
C LEU A 136 8.82 -4.12 5.99
N TYR A 137 9.10 -5.42 5.90
CA TYR A 137 8.12 -6.47 6.16
C TYR A 137 7.66 -6.47 7.62
N GLU A 138 8.59 -6.36 8.58
CA GLU A 138 8.26 -6.25 10.01
C GLU A 138 7.44 -5.01 10.33
N ARG A 139 7.75 -3.87 9.69
CA ARG A 139 6.96 -2.63 9.84
C ARG A 139 5.53 -2.80 9.32
N THR A 140 5.37 -3.51 8.20
CA THR A 140 4.07 -3.84 7.60
C THR A 140 3.25 -4.69 8.58
N THR A 141 3.81 -5.78 9.10
CA THR A 141 3.10 -6.61 10.08
C THR A 141 2.80 -5.89 11.39
N SER A 142 3.71 -5.04 11.86
CA SER A 142 3.55 -4.30 13.12
C SER A 142 2.43 -3.28 13.06
N GLU A 143 2.17 -2.73 11.87
CA GLU A 143 1.07 -1.81 11.65
C GLU A 143 -0.29 -2.52 11.72
N ALA A 144 -0.43 -3.66 11.04
CA ALA A 144 -1.63 -4.48 11.16
C ALA A 144 -1.89 -4.91 12.61
N ILE A 145 -0.84 -5.36 13.33
CA ILE A 145 -0.96 -5.71 14.75
C ILE A 145 -1.45 -4.52 15.56
N ASN A 146 -0.86 -3.34 15.38
CA ASN A 146 -1.22 -2.15 16.15
C ASN A 146 -2.71 -1.81 16.06
N LEU A 147 -3.30 -1.91 14.87
CA LEU A 147 -4.72 -1.57 14.66
C LEU A 147 -5.65 -2.73 15.05
N HIS A 148 -5.35 -3.96 14.63
CA HIS A 148 -6.23 -5.12 14.92
C HIS A 148 -6.26 -5.52 16.39
N ASP A 149 -5.18 -5.28 17.14
CA ASP A 149 -5.13 -5.59 18.56
C ASP A 149 -6.08 -4.68 19.37
N ARG A 150 -6.29 -3.43 18.92
CA ARG A 150 -7.30 -2.53 19.51
C ARG A 150 -8.68 -2.69 18.87
N CYS A 151 -8.73 -2.85 17.55
CA CYS A 151 -9.96 -2.89 16.76
C CYS A 151 -10.01 -4.19 15.93
N PRO A 152 -10.39 -5.34 16.54
CA PRO A 152 -10.25 -6.65 15.91
C PRO A 152 -11.03 -6.81 14.61
N LYS A 153 -12.16 -6.10 14.45
CA LYS A 153 -12.99 -6.17 13.23
C LYS A 153 -12.56 -5.19 12.14
N MET A 154 -11.62 -4.27 12.43
CA MET A 154 -11.15 -3.29 11.47
C MET A 154 -10.66 -3.95 10.18
N VAL A 155 -10.90 -3.29 9.05
CA VAL A 155 -10.55 -3.80 7.73
C VAL A 155 -9.34 -3.02 7.22
N LEU A 156 -8.23 -3.73 7.05
CA LEU A 156 -6.96 -3.17 6.63
C LEU A 156 -6.59 -3.64 5.22
N GLY A 157 -6.16 -2.68 4.40
CA GLY A 157 -5.54 -2.88 3.11
C GLY A 157 -4.05 -2.54 3.13
N GLU A 158 -3.26 -3.19 2.28
CA GLU A 158 -1.88 -2.81 1.99
C GLU A 158 -1.67 -2.81 0.48
N VAL A 159 -1.22 -1.70 -0.09
CA VAL A 159 -0.71 -1.62 -1.47
C VAL A 159 0.80 -1.42 -1.39
N TYR A 160 1.55 -2.39 -1.89
CA TYR A 160 3.00 -2.36 -1.85
C TYR A 160 3.56 -2.44 -3.26
N MET A 161 4.41 -1.49 -3.65
CA MET A 161 5.09 -1.50 -4.96
C MET A 161 6.56 -1.86 -4.84
N ILE A 162 7.06 -2.74 -5.70
CA ILE A 162 8.48 -2.97 -5.92
C ILE A 162 8.88 -2.68 -7.37
N ALA A 163 10.02 -2.04 -7.57
CA ALA A 163 10.58 -1.79 -8.91
C ALA A 163 11.58 -2.88 -9.28
N VAL A 164 11.24 -3.73 -10.24
CA VAL A 164 12.08 -4.86 -10.67
C VAL A 164 12.15 -4.87 -12.20
N PRO A 165 13.34 -4.76 -12.80
CA PRO A 165 14.65 -4.58 -12.16
C PRO A 165 14.83 -3.23 -11.44
N GLU A 166 15.71 -3.21 -10.43
CA GLU A 166 16.10 -1.98 -9.74
C GLU A 166 17.02 -1.11 -10.61
N TYR A 167 16.98 0.21 -10.41
CA TYR A 167 17.98 1.12 -10.98
C TYR A 167 19.40 0.77 -10.50
N ASP A 168 20.39 0.91 -11.38
CA ASP A 168 21.81 0.76 -11.04
C ASP A 168 22.31 2.00 -10.31
N ASP A 169 22.57 1.87 -9.00
CA ASP A 169 23.02 2.99 -8.16
C ASP A 169 24.39 3.55 -8.61
N LYS A 170 25.22 2.77 -9.31
CA LYS A 170 26.50 3.27 -9.84
C LYS A 170 26.26 4.21 -11.02
N GLU A 171 25.38 3.83 -11.94
CA GLU A 171 25.09 4.62 -13.13
C GLU A 171 24.17 5.81 -12.82
N VAL A 172 23.28 5.66 -11.85
CA VAL A 172 22.48 6.78 -11.33
C VAL A 172 23.37 7.90 -10.78
N LYS A 173 24.56 7.61 -10.24
CA LYS A 173 25.52 8.65 -9.82
C LYS A 173 26.08 9.45 -11.00
N ASN A 174 26.08 8.87 -12.19
CA ASN A 174 26.51 9.49 -13.44
C ASN A 174 25.32 10.11 -14.21
N ASN A 175 24.15 10.24 -13.58
CA ASN A 175 22.89 10.72 -14.18
C ASN A 175 22.35 9.81 -15.30
N GLU A 176 22.71 8.53 -15.29
CA GLU A 176 22.30 7.57 -16.30
C GLU A 176 21.19 6.65 -15.77
N ILE A 177 20.25 6.32 -16.66
CA ILE A 177 19.16 5.38 -16.37
C ILE A 177 19.60 4.01 -16.87
N VAL A 178 20.16 3.23 -15.95
CA VAL A 178 20.54 1.84 -16.18
C VAL A 178 19.88 0.99 -15.11
N PHE A 179 19.56 -0.26 -15.45
CA PHE A 179 18.90 -1.21 -14.56
C PHE A 179 19.81 -2.39 -14.25
N LYS A 180 19.74 -2.88 -13.01
CA LYS A 180 20.45 -4.09 -12.58
C LYS A 180 19.78 -5.32 -13.19
N LYS A 181 20.48 -6.46 -13.17
CA LYS A 181 19.81 -7.74 -13.42
C LYS A 181 18.83 -8.06 -12.28
N PRO A 182 17.61 -8.53 -12.58
CA PRO A 182 16.65 -8.90 -11.56
C PRO A 182 17.15 -10.09 -10.73
N ASN A 183 16.81 -10.09 -9.44
CA ASN A 183 17.08 -11.22 -8.56
C ASN A 183 15.78 -11.98 -8.31
N GLN A 184 15.61 -13.12 -9.00
CA GLN A 184 14.42 -13.95 -8.91
C GLN A 184 14.11 -14.41 -7.47
N ALA A 185 15.14 -14.74 -6.68
CA ALA A 185 14.94 -15.16 -5.29
C ALA A 185 14.35 -14.04 -4.43
N THR A 186 14.74 -12.79 -4.68
CA THR A 186 14.17 -11.62 -4.02
C THR A 186 12.71 -11.42 -4.41
N VAL A 187 12.37 -11.50 -5.71
CA VAL A 187 10.98 -11.39 -6.19
C VAL A 187 10.09 -12.46 -5.55
N LEU A 188 10.54 -13.72 -5.54
CA LEU A 188 9.83 -14.82 -4.88
C LEU A 188 9.67 -14.58 -3.37
N LYS A 189 10.70 -14.05 -2.68
CA LYS A 189 10.62 -13.72 -1.25
C LYS A 189 9.49 -12.72 -0.99
N TYR A 190 9.40 -11.66 -1.80
CA TYR A 190 8.31 -10.68 -1.70
C TYR A 190 6.94 -11.34 -1.89
N ILE A 191 6.74 -12.07 -2.98
CA ILE A 191 5.42 -12.69 -3.26
C ILE A 191 4.99 -13.60 -2.10
N LYS A 192 5.86 -14.52 -1.65
CA LYS A 192 5.55 -15.45 -0.55
C LYS A 192 5.22 -14.71 0.75
N SER A 193 5.99 -13.66 1.07
CA SER A 193 5.83 -12.92 2.31
C SER A 193 4.54 -12.09 2.33
N PHE A 194 4.17 -11.46 1.22
CA PHE A 194 2.92 -10.73 1.11
C PHE A 194 1.70 -11.67 1.04
N GLN A 195 1.81 -12.84 0.39
CA GLN A 195 0.80 -13.90 0.50
C GLN A 195 0.57 -14.36 1.94
N ALA A 196 1.65 -14.49 2.74
CA ALA A 196 1.55 -14.95 4.13
C ALA A 196 0.76 -13.99 5.04
N ILE A 197 0.78 -12.69 4.73
CA ILE A 197 0.06 -11.66 5.48
C ILE A 197 -1.29 -11.26 4.85
N ASN A 198 -1.65 -11.82 3.71
CA ASN A 198 -2.92 -11.56 3.03
C ASN A 198 -4.07 -12.42 3.57
N ASN A 199 -5.30 -12.06 3.19
CA ASN A 199 -6.52 -12.85 3.38
C ASN A 199 -6.85 -13.16 4.86
N ARG A 200 -6.82 -12.14 5.74
CA ARG A 200 -7.31 -12.26 7.12
C ARG A 200 -8.82 -12.52 7.16
N LYS A 201 -9.20 -13.75 7.53
CA LYS A 201 -10.62 -14.18 7.60
C LYS A 201 -11.26 -14.00 8.97
N GLY A 202 -10.52 -14.19 10.06
CA GLY A 202 -11.05 -14.18 11.42
C GLY A 202 -10.57 -12.98 12.23
N ILE A 203 -11.34 -12.63 13.26
CA ILE A 203 -11.08 -11.45 14.10
C ILE A 203 -10.36 -11.77 15.42
N GLU A 204 -10.29 -13.05 15.82
CA GLU A 204 -9.74 -13.47 17.13
C GLU A 204 -8.22 -13.70 17.12
N LYS A 205 -7.61 -13.84 15.94
CA LYS A 205 -6.19 -14.16 15.78
C LYS A 205 -5.63 -13.57 14.49
N ASN A 206 -4.34 -13.77 14.28
CA ASN A 206 -3.62 -13.33 13.07
C ASN A 206 -3.68 -11.80 12.87
N PHE A 207 -3.51 -11.03 13.94
CA PHE A 207 -3.56 -9.55 13.89
C PHE A 207 -2.50 -8.95 12.96
N TYR A 208 -1.44 -9.70 12.66
CA TYR A 208 -0.40 -9.35 11.70
C TYR A 208 -0.82 -9.45 10.22
N LYS A 209 -1.98 -10.07 9.94
CA LYS A 209 -2.50 -10.18 8.58
C LYS A 209 -3.43 -9.02 8.26
N TYR A 210 -3.50 -8.71 6.98
CA TYR A 210 -4.44 -7.77 6.37
C TYR A 210 -5.59 -8.53 5.73
N GLU A 211 -6.73 -7.86 5.61
CA GLU A 211 -7.89 -8.38 4.90
C GLU A 211 -7.57 -8.54 3.42
N LYS A 212 -6.92 -7.53 2.82
CA LYS A 212 -6.37 -7.62 1.46
C LYS A 212 -5.01 -6.93 1.32
N VAL A 213 -4.15 -7.54 0.51
CA VAL A 213 -2.85 -6.98 0.12
C VAL A 213 -2.73 -6.99 -1.39
N CYS A 214 -2.34 -5.87 -1.98
CA CYS A 214 -1.92 -5.74 -3.37
C CYS A 214 -0.39 -5.58 -3.44
N LEU A 215 0.27 -6.39 -4.28
CA LEU A 215 1.70 -6.29 -4.57
C LEU A 215 1.89 -5.88 -6.03
N LEU A 216 2.26 -4.63 -6.26
CA LEU A 216 2.58 -4.08 -7.57
C LEU A 216 4.04 -4.39 -7.91
N ILE A 217 4.28 -5.32 -8.82
CA ILE A 217 5.61 -5.60 -9.37
C ILE A 217 5.75 -4.84 -10.68
N VAL A 218 6.67 -3.88 -10.73
CA VAL A 218 6.77 -2.94 -11.85
C VAL A 218 8.16 -2.96 -12.48
N ASP A 219 8.21 -3.15 -13.80
CA ASP A 219 9.43 -2.95 -14.60
C ASP A 219 9.43 -1.54 -15.22
N PHE A 220 10.27 -0.68 -14.63
CA PHE A 220 10.50 0.68 -15.12
C PHE A 220 11.46 0.76 -16.31
N SER A 221 12.10 -0.34 -16.75
CA SER A 221 12.90 -0.35 -17.98
C SER A 221 12.03 -0.28 -19.24
N GLN A 222 10.76 -0.67 -19.14
CA GLN A 222 9.79 -0.62 -20.23
C GLN A 222 9.11 0.76 -20.35
N THR A 223 8.72 1.15 -21.56
CA THR A 223 7.95 2.40 -21.79
C THR A 223 6.73 2.10 -22.68
N PRO A 224 5.49 2.15 -22.16
CA PRO A 224 5.10 2.45 -20.78
C PRO A 224 5.66 1.43 -19.77
N ALA A 225 5.70 1.80 -18.48
CA ALA A 225 6.17 0.91 -17.42
C ALA A 225 5.31 -0.36 -17.40
N LYS A 226 5.93 -1.54 -17.26
CA LYS A 226 5.19 -2.80 -17.25
C LYS A 226 4.79 -3.16 -15.82
N LEU A 227 3.48 -3.19 -15.56
CA LEU A 227 2.91 -3.81 -14.37
C LEU A 227 2.65 -5.30 -14.65
N TYR A 228 3.21 -6.18 -13.83
CA TYR A 228 2.97 -7.62 -13.91
C TYR A 228 1.79 -8.00 -13.02
N ASN A 229 0.80 -8.67 -13.61
CA ASN A 229 -0.44 -9.06 -12.93
C ASN A 229 -0.56 -10.59 -12.77
N THR A 230 0.22 -11.36 -13.53
CA THR A 230 0.16 -12.83 -13.49
C THR A 230 1.55 -13.45 -13.31
N SER A 231 1.57 -14.68 -12.81
CA SER A 231 2.82 -15.45 -12.67
C SER A 231 3.44 -15.81 -14.01
N ASP A 232 2.64 -15.97 -15.06
CA ASP A 232 3.15 -16.28 -16.40
C ASP A 232 3.91 -15.08 -16.98
N GLU A 233 3.38 -13.86 -16.83
CA GLU A 233 4.13 -12.66 -17.23
C GLU A 233 5.45 -12.50 -16.46
N LEU A 234 5.49 -12.90 -15.18
CA LEU A 234 6.72 -12.88 -14.37
C LEU A 234 7.75 -13.92 -14.84
N LYS A 235 7.30 -15.10 -15.30
CA LYS A 235 8.16 -16.15 -15.86
C LYS A 235 8.75 -15.72 -17.18
N GLU A 236 7.89 -15.25 -18.09
CA GLU A 236 8.30 -14.76 -19.42
C GLU A 236 9.32 -13.61 -19.32
N ALA A 237 9.20 -12.75 -18.31
CA ALA A 237 10.15 -11.68 -18.04
C ALA A 237 11.42 -12.12 -17.27
N GLY A 238 11.53 -13.41 -16.91
CA GLY A 238 12.64 -13.96 -16.14
C GLY A 238 12.73 -13.40 -14.71
N LEU A 239 11.62 -12.92 -14.16
CA LEU A 239 11.53 -12.38 -12.79
C LEU A 239 11.28 -13.46 -11.74
N ILE A 240 10.76 -14.60 -12.15
CA ILE A 240 10.68 -15.83 -11.35
C ILE A 240 11.12 -17.05 -12.18
N PRO A 241 11.49 -18.17 -11.55
CA PRO A 241 11.80 -19.41 -12.26
C PRO A 241 10.61 -19.94 -13.06
N GLU A 242 10.88 -20.53 -14.22
CA GLU A 242 9.86 -21.15 -15.10
C GLU A 242 9.05 -22.25 -14.39
N ASP A 243 9.72 -23.04 -13.55
CA ASP A 243 9.14 -24.12 -12.74
C ASP A 243 8.44 -23.61 -11.46
N SER A 244 8.39 -22.30 -11.24
CA SER A 244 7.70 -21.71 -10.09
C SER A 244 6.20 -22.03 -10.12
N ILE A 245 5.71 -22.54 -9.00
CA ILE A 245 4.28 -22.81 -8.74
C ILE A 245 3.58 -21.65 -8.02
N ILE A 246 4.27 -20.52 -7.81
CA ILE A 246 3.69 -19.38 -7.12
C ILE A 246 2.62 -18.74 -8.00
N ASP A 247 1.49 -18.38 -7.38
CA ASP A 247 0.43 -17.58 -8.00
C ASP A 247 0.30 -16.19 -7.36
N ILE A 248 0.54 -15.14 -8.14
CA ILE A 248 0.40 -13.75 -7.69
C ILE A 248 -1.03 -13.21 -7.81
N SER A 249 -1.97 -13.96 -8.39
CA SER A 249 -3.34 -13.48 -8.69
C SER A 249 -4.06 -12.85 -7.48
N GLU A 250 -3.89 -13.43 -6.29
CA GLU A 250 -4.45 -12.97 -5.02
C GLU A 250 -3.84 -11.67 -4.48
N LEU A 251 -2.75 -11.20 -5.08
CA LEU A 251 -2.08 -9.92 -4.76
C LEU A 251 -2.25 -8.89 -5.89
N SER A 252 -3.04 -9.19 -6.92
CA SER A 252 -3.22 -8.31 -8.08
C SER A 252 -4.05 -7.07 -7.74
N TRP A 253 -3.87 -6.01 -8.54
CA TRP A 253 -4.62 -4.75 -8.39
C TRP A 253 -6.12 -4.93 -8.66
N GLU A 254 -6.46 -5.70 -9.69
CA GLU A 254 -7.82 -5.80 -10.26
C GLU A 254 -8.91 -6.14 -9.23
N LYS A 255 -8.58 -6.97 -8.23
CA LYS A 255 -9.54 -7.41 -7.21
C LYS A 255 -9.33 -6.75 -5.85
N PHE A 256 -8.35 -5.86 -5.71
CA PHE A 256 -7.94 -5.34 -4.42
C PHE A 256 -9.07 -4.60 -3.70
N VAL A 257 -9.64 -3.57 -4.34
CA VAL A 257 -10.71 -2.75 -3.73
C VAL A 257 -12.00 -3.54 -3.58
N SER A 258 -12.42 -4.26 -4.62
CA SER A 258 -13.68 -5.02 -4.60
C SER A 258 -13.69 -6.09 -3.50
N ASP A 259 -12.60 -6.84 -3.33
CA ASP A 259 -12.49 -7.82 -2.26
C ASP A 259 -12.41 -7.16 -0.87
N LEU A 260 -11.68 -6.04 -0.75
CA LEU A 260 -11.55 -5.32 0.53
C LEU A 260 -12.93 -4.82 1.01
N LEU A 261 -13.71 -4.23 0.11
CA LEU A 261 -15.07 -3.78 0.38
C LEU A 261 -16.02 -4.95 0.66
N ALA A 262 -15.87 -6.09 -0.01
CA ALA A 262 -16.63 -7.29 0.31
C ALA A 262 -16.36 -7.79 1.74
N VAL A 263 -15.11 -7.75 2.19
CA VAL A 263 -14.78 -8.08 3.59
C VAL A 263 -15.42 -7.09 4.57
N TYR A 264 -15.39 -5.79 4.26
CA TYR A 264 -16.06 -4.78 5.09
C TYR A 264 -17.56 -5.02 5.22
N LYS A 265 -18.26 -5.23 4.11
CA LYS A 265 -19.71 -5.49 4.08
C LYS A 265 -20.11 -6.79 4.80
N ASN A 266 -19.19 -7.73 4.97
CA ASN A 266 -19.42 -8.93 5.78
C ASN A 266 -19.29 -8.68 7.28
N ARG A 267 -18.54 -7.64 7.70
CA ARG A 267 -18.29 -7.30 9.12
C ARG A 267 -19.21 -6.20 9.64
N PHE A 268 -19.58 -5.26 8.78
CA PHE A 268 -20.34 -4.07 9.12
C PHE A 268 -21.49 -3.86 8.11
N ALA A 269 -22.41 -2.93 8.42
CA ALA A 269 -23.52 -2.63 7.53
C ALA A 269 -23.03 -1.84 6.30
N SER A 270 -23.55 -2.14 5.10
CA SER A 270 -23.09 -1.47 3.87
C SER A 270 -23.38 0.03 3.86
N THR A 271 -24.47 0.46 4.53
CA THR A 271 -24.85 1.87 4.73
C THR A 271 -23.83 2.70 5.49
N ASP A 272 -22.84 2.06 6.14
CA ASP A 272 -21.81 2.78 6.88
C ASP A 272 -20.89 3.58 5.96
N ILE A 273 -20.65 3.09 4.72
CA ILE A 273 -19.69 3.68 3.77
C ILE A 273 -20.30 3.97 2.38
N GLU A 274 -21.59 3.72 2.22
CA GLU A 274 -22.38 3.98 1.02
C GLU A 274 -23.42 5.07 1.33
N SER A 275 -23.30 6.23 0.68
CA SER A 275 -24.31 7.30 0.70
C SER A 275 -24.14 8.24 -0.47
#